data_AF-A0A1A8VIS9-F1
#
_entry.id   AF-A0A1A8VIS9-F1
#
_cell.length_a   1.000
_cell.length_b   1.000
_cell.length_c   1.000
_cell.angle_alpha   90.00
_cell.angle_beta   90.00
_cell.angle_gamma   90.00
#
_symmetry.space_group_name_H-M   'P 1'
#
loop_
_entity.id
_entity.type
_entity.pdbx_description
1 polymer ?
#
loop_
_entity_poly.entity_id
_entity_poly.type
_entity_poly.pdbx_seq_one_letter_code
_entity_poly.pdbx_strand_id
1 'polypeptide(L)'
;MQVLHQAKVLNIQRNSQLCRLSRCDKVWRFKKVFIANWCRLKRSSKYNFSSNRSFNDEEVKSGVDGVRNDGVDKHEKGEIDNGLGGIREKEYTGESGCTVYPEEHARRFDDITNEDGRKKISRFYLDSQATTMIDPRVLDKMLPYMTYIYGNAHSRNHFFGWESEKAVEDARKNILNLINGKNNREIIFTSGATESNNLALIGICTYYNKLNNKKNHLITSQIEHKCILQTCRYLQTKGFEVTYLKPNKDGLIKLEDVKNSIKENTIIASFIYVNNEIGVIQDIEKIGLLCKEKNIFFHTDASQAVGKIPIDVQKMNIDLLSMSGHKLYGPKGIGALYIKRKKPNIRLNALIHGGGQERGLRSGTLPTHLIVGLGEAANLCSYEMNRDNKKMHFFFNYVKDYLLKNLDYIVFNGCQINRYYGNMNISFLFVEGESLLMSLNEIALSSGSACTSSTLEPSYVLRSIGISEDIAHTSIRIGFNRFTTFFEVQQLCVNLVKSVKRLRSISPLYEMELEKNSSDAPQFVWT
;
A
#
# COMPACT_ATOMS: atom_id res chain seq x y z
N MET A 1 14.55 -33.73 7.99
CA MET A 1 13.52 -33.59 6.98
C MET A 1 12.16 -33.10 7.44
N GLN A 2 11.84 -32.94 8.71
CA GLN A 2 11.71 -33.94 9.77
C GLN A 2 12.73 -35.10 9.69
N VAL A 3 13.82 -34.87 10.42
CA VAL A 3 15.09 -35.64 10.59
C VAL A 3 15.88 -36.20 9.38
N LEU A 4 15.32 -36.54 8.20
CA LEU A 4 16.07 -37.22 7.10
C LEU A 4 16.42 -36.48 5.76
N HIS A 5 16.47 -35.12 5.72
CA HIS A 5 17.27 -34.18 4.83
C HIS A 5 18.76 -34.40 4.84
N GLN A 6 19.26 -34.67 6.05
CA GLN A 6 20.61 -34.27 6.45
C GLN A 6 21.67 -35.36 6.19
N ALA A 7 21.29 -36.47 5.54
CA ALA A 7 22.20 -37.57 5.22
C ALA A 7 22.63 -37.64 3.74
N LYS A 8 22.16 -36.74 2.86
CA LYS A 8 22.31 -36.90 1.39
C LYS A 8 23.43 -36.09 0.71
N VAL A 9 24.43 -35.61 1.46
CA VAL A 9 25.70 -35.13 0.87
C VAL A 9 26.91 -35.83 1.52
N LEU A 10 26.68 -36.94 2.23
CA LEU A 10 27.75 -37.79 2.75
C LEU A 10 28.17 -38.92 1.81
N ASN A 11 27.69 -39.00 0.56
CA ASN A 11 28.30 -39.89 -0.41
C ASN A 11 27.95 -39.53 -1.85
N ILE A 12 28.92 -39.77 -2.75
CA ILE A 12 28.98 -39.49 -4.20
C ILE A 12 29.61 -38.09 -4.44
N GLN A 13 30.91 -37.92 -4.72
CA GLN A 13 31.84 -38.79 -5.46
C GLN A 13 33.31 -38.58 -5.02
N ARG A 14 34.03 -39.71 -4.99
CA ARG A 14 35.46 -39.87 -4.69
C ARG A 14 36.37 -39.38 -5.82
N ASN A 15 37.64 -39.20 -5.44
CA ASN A 15 38.89 -38.93 -6.19
C ASN A 15 39.21 -37.44 -6.30
N SER A 16 40.34 -36.92 -5.81
CA SER A 16 41.62 -37.54 -5.47
C SER A 16 42.42 -36.64 -4.52
N GLN A 17 43.11 -37.29 -3.57
CA GLN A 17 44.30 -36.84 -2.83
C GLN A 17 44.20 -35.56 -2.00
N LEU A 18 44.23 -35.72 -0.66
CA LEU A 18 44.91 -34.74 0.20
C LEU A 18 45.44 -35.41 1.48
N CYS A 19 46.75 -35.33 1.60
CA CYS A 19 47.55 -35.60 2.79
C CYS A 19 47.33 -34.55 3.89
N ARG A 20 47.41 -35.03 5.15
CA ARG A 20 48.00 -34.45 6.39
C ARG A 20 47.92 -32.93 6.71
N LEU A 21 47.73 -32.69 8.03
CA LEU A 21 47.99 -31.49 8.86
C LEU A 21 46.87 -30.42 8.86
N SER A 22 46.52 -29.72 9.93
CA SER A 22 46.92 -29.65 11.35
C SER A 22 45.87 -28.81 12.12
N ARG A 23 45.92 -28.86 13.46
CA ARG A 23 45.09 -28.08 14.42
C ARG A 23 45.17 -26.57 14.18
N CYS A 24 44.07 -25.82 14.41
CA CYS A 24 44.14 -24.38 14.64
C CYS A 24 43.00 -23.82 15.53
N ASP A 25 43.39 -23.01 16.50
CA ASP A 25 42.75 -22.64 17.79
C ASP A 25 41.55 -21.67 17.75
N LYS A 26 40.85 -21.49 16.64
CA LYS A 26 39.82 -20.42 16.54
C LYS A 26 38.42 -20.83 17.03
N VAL A 27 38.10 -22.12 17.07
CA VAL A 27 36.76 -22.62 17.47
C VAL A 27 36.55 -22.62 18.99
N TRP A 28 37.63 -22.71 19.76
CA TRP A 28 37.55 -22.83 21.23
C TRP A 28 37.31 -21.48 21.94
N ARG A 29 37.81 -20.36 21.39
CA ARG A 29 37.55 -19.01 21.89
C ARG A 29 36.10 -18.56 21.67
N PHE A 30 35.45 -19.01 20.59
CA PHE A 30 34.06 -18.65 20.30
C PHE A 30 33.06 -19.35 21.23
N LYS A 31 33.31 -20.63 21.56
CA LYS A 31 32.48 -21.38 22.54
C LYS A 31 32.53 -20.79 23.95
N LYS A 32 33.70 -20.30 24.41
CA LYS A 32 33.81 -19.68 25.75
C LYS A 32 33.08 -18.34 25.88
N VAL A 33 33.08 -17.50 24.83
CA VAL A 33 32.38 -16.20 24.83
C VAL A 33 30.86 -16.39 24.80
N PHE A 34 30.37 -17.40 24.07
CA PHE A 34 28.94 -17.71 23.98
C PHE A 34 28.38 -18.23 25.31
N ILE A 35 29.13 -19.10 26.00
CA ILE A 35 28.74 -19.64 27.32
C ILE A 35 28.82 -18.56 28.41
N ALA A 36 29.84 -17.69 28.37
CA ALA A 36 29.97 -16.58 29.32
C ALA A 36 28.84 -15.54 29.21
N ASN A 37 28.38 -15.24 27.98
CA ASN A 37 27.27 -14.31 27.75
C ASN A 37 25.90 -14.92 28.07
N TRP A 38 25.70 -16.23 27.85
CA TRP A 38 24.48 -16.93 28.28
C TRP A 38 24.37 -16.95 29.81
N CYS A 39 25.47 -17.17 30.52
CA CYS A 39 25.49 -17.17 32.00
C CYS A 39 25.33 -15.77 32.61
N ARG A 40 25.61 -14.69 31.86
CA ARG A 40 25.41 -13.30 32.32
C ARG A 40 23.94 -12.85 32.28
N LEU A 41 23.11 -13.49 31.43
CA LEU A 41 21.67 -13.21 31.30
C LEU A 41 20.80 -13.90 32.35
N LYS A 42 21.35 -14.82 33.16
CA LYS A 42 20.65 -15.47 34.29
C LYS A 42 21.01 -14.92 35.68
N ARG A 43 21.81 -13.85 35.78
CA ARG A 43 22.20 -13.23 37.06
C ARG A 43 21.91 -11.73 37.10
N SER A 44 20.63 -11.40 37.25
CA SER A 44 20.14 -10.13 37.77
C SER A 44 18.66 -10.35 38.14
N SER A 45 18.36 -11.03 39.24
CA SER A 45 18.05 -10.30 40.47
C SER A 45 18.16 -11.20 41.72
N LYS A 46 18.87 -10.65 42.70
CA LYS A 46 18.95 -10.87 44.16
C LYS A 46 18.04 -11.93 44.80
N TYR A 47 18.61 -12.87 45.56
CA TYR A 47 18.74 -12.80 47.03
C TYR A 47 19.53 -14.02 47.57
N ASN A 48 20.27 -13.82 48.66
CA ASN A 48 21.14 -14.79 49.34
C ASN A 48 20.37 -16.02 49.83
N PHE A 49 20.99 -17.20 49.75
CA PHE A 49 20.64 -18.31 50.65
C PHE A 49 21.89 -19.08 51.12
N SER A 50 21.86 -19.34 52.43
CA SER A 50 22.83 -20.03 53.27
C SER A 50 22.95 -21.52 52.97
N SER A 51 24.13 -22.04 53.32
CA SER A 51 24.54 -23.43 53.53
C SER A 51 23.44 -24.42 53.99
N ASN A 52 23.35 -25.59 53.37
CA ASN A 52 23.86 -26.86 53.94
C ASN A 52 23.39 -28.12 53.17
N ARG A 53 24.30 -29.11 53.15
CA ARG A 53 24.11 -30.58 53.11
C ARG A 53 23.72 -31.28 51.78
N SER A 54 24.77 -31.80 51.13
CA SER A 54 25.00 -33.20 50.70
C SER A 54 23.83 -34.18 50.68
N PHE A 55 23.67 -34.94 49.59
CA PHE A 55 23.30 -36.37 49.64
C PHE A 55 23.81 -37.13 48.41
N ASN A 56 24.28 -38.35 48.66
CA ASN A 56 24.84 -39.34 47.73
C ASN A 56 23.76 -40.06 46.90
N ASP A 57 24.24 -40.64 45.80
CA ASP A 57 23.61 -41.63 44.93
C ASP A 57 23.09 -42.87 45.67
N GLU A 58 22.01 -43.48 45.16
CA GLU A 58 21.98 -44.88 44.67
C GLU A 58 20.55 -45.36 44.31
N GLU A 59 20.44 -46.04 43.16
CA GLU A 59 19.66 -47.27 42.88
C GLU A 59 18.10 -47.28 42.97
N VAL A 60 17.28 -48.11 42.30
CA VAL A 60 17.32 -49.12 41.22
C VAL A 60 15.84 -49.56 41.00
N LYS A 61 15.40 -49.76 39.73
CA LYS A 61 14.33 -50.68 39.20
C LYS A 61 12.92 -50.64 39.84
N SER A 62 11.79 -51.13 39.29
CA SER A 62 11.37 -51.91 38.10
C SER A 62 9.83 -51.99 38.09
N GLY A 63 9.23 -52.36 36.95
CA GLY A 63 7.98 -53.15 36.87
C GLY A 63 6.72 -52.31 36.61
N VAL A 64 6.06 -52.27 35.44
CA VAL A 64 5.55 -53.28 34.49
C VAL A 64 4.15 -53.83 34.87
N ASP A 65 3.28 -53.82 33.86
CA ASP A 65 1.95 -54.45 33.68
C ASP A 65 0.74 -53.86 34.45
N GLY A 66 -0.44 -53.69 33.86
CA GLY A 66 -0.95 -54.02 32.52
C GLY A 66 -2.48 -53.96 32.50
N VAL A 67 -3.04 -54.02 31.28
CA VAL A 67 -4.26 -54.79 30.90
C VAL A 67 -5.66 -54.21 31.24
N ARG A 68 -6.35 -53.78 30.14
CA ARG A 68 -7.75 -54.10 29.70
C ARG A 68 -8.92 -53.65 30.61
N ASN A 69 -10.19 -53.48 30.22
CA ASN A 69 -11.03 -53.69 29.02
C ASN A 69 -12.40 -52.99 29.33
N ASP A 70 -13.06 -52.35 28.36
CA ASP A 70 -14.38 -52.74 27.76
C ASP A 70 -15.64 -52.09 28.38
N GLY A 71 -16.63 -51.78 27.51
CA GLY A 71 -18.07 -51.71 27.85
C GLY A 71 -18.66 -50.30 28.06
N VAL A 72 -19.30 -49.60 27.11
CA VAL A 72 -20.62 -49.81 26.44
C VAL A 72 -21.80 -49.11 27.18
N ASP A 73 -22.42 -48.16 26.47
CA ASP A 73 -23.84 -47.71 26.45
C ASP A 73 -24.50 -46.96 27.63
N LYS A 74 -24.91 -45.69 27.42
CA LYS A 74 -26.28 -45.23 27.04
C LYS A 74 -26.72 -43.85 27.62
N HIS A 75 -27.31 -43.06 26.70
CA HIS A 75 -28.33 -41.99 26.79
C HIS A 75 -28.05 -40.59 27.41
N GLU A 76 -28.22 -39.60 26.52
CA GLU A 76 -29.04 -38.37 26.62
C GLU A 76 -28.75 -37.31 27.70
N LYS A 77 -28.17 -36.19 27.29
CA LYS A 77 -28.85 -34.88 27.07
C LYS A 77 -27.79 -33.83 26.73
N GLY A 78 -28.16 -32.90 25.86
CA GLY A 78 -27.25 -31.94 25.27
C GLY A 78 -26.63 -30.96 26.26
N GLU A 79 -25.43 -30.47 25.91
CA GLU A 79 -25.04 -29.07 26.01
C GLU A 79 -23.67 -28.88 25.32
N ILE A 80 -23.41 -27.64 24.93
CA ILE A 80 -22.45 -27.18 23.94
C ILE A 80 -21.00 -27.36 24.45
N ASP A 81 -20.19 -28.09 23.67
CA ASP A 81 -18.76 -28.30 23.91
C ASP A 81 -17.94 -27.09 23.43
N ASN A 82 -17.54 -26.23 24.36
CA ASN A 82 -16.43 -25.29 24.17
C ASN A 82 -15.12 -26.02 24.51
N GLY A 83 -14.66 -26.84 23.55
CA GLY A 83 -13.51 -27.73 23.69
C GLY A 83 -12.24 -27.02 24.14
N LEU A 84 -12.02 -26.98 25.46
CA LEU A 84 -10.73 -26.87 26.14
C LEU A 84 -10.87 -27.57 27.50
N GLY A 85 -10.61 -28.89 27.49
CA GLY A 85 -10.56 -29.71 28.70
C GLY A 85 -9.38 -29.34 29.61
N GLY A 86 -9.61 -29.45 30.92
CA GLY A 86 -8.56 -29.35 31.93
C GLY A 86 -9.09 -29.07 33.33
N ILE A 87 -9.74 -30.05 33.95
CA ILE A 87 -9.98 -30.05 35.40
C ILE A 87 -8.68 -30.45 36.10
N ARG A 88 -8.18 -29.59 36.99
CA ARG A 88 -7.49 -29.99 38.21
C ARG A 88 -7.97 -29.10 39.36
N GLU A 89 -8.82 -29.68 40.19
CA GLU A 89 -9.08 -29.21 41.55
C GLU A 89 -7.80 -29.30 42.38
N LYS A 90 -7.50 -28.23 43.12
CA LYS A 90 -6.90 -28.30 44.45
C LYS A 90 -7.51 -27.22 45.32
N GLU A 91 -8.08 -27.67 46.43
CA GLU A 91 -8.59 -26.90 47.55
C GLU A 91 -7.56 -25.88 48.06
N TYR A 92 -8.01 -24.67 48.41
CA TYR A 92 -7.41 -23.90 49.49
C TYR A 92 -8.48 -23.06 50.20
N THR A 93 -8.54 -23.27 51.49
CA THR A 93 -9.35 -22.63 52.53
C THR A 93 -8.87 -21.21 52.85
N GLY A 94 -9.80 -20.31 53.15
CA GLY A 94 -9.59 -19.25 54.16
C GLY A 94 -9.20 -17.85 53.66
N GLU A 95 -10.13 -16.92 53.89
CA GLU A 95 -9.94 -15.56 54.42
C GLU A 95 -9.18 -14.47 53.61
N SER A 96 -9.97 -13.47 53.22
CA SER A 96 -9.66 -12.02 53.18
C SER A 96 -8.25 -11.58 52.77
N GLY A 97 -8.16 -11.03 51.55
CA GLY A 97 -7.03 -10.19 51.15
C GLY A 97 -7.31 -9.52 49.82
N CYS A 98 -7.64 -8.23 49.83
CA CYS A 98 -7.58 -7.38 48.64
C CYS A 98 -6.16 -7.39 48.09
N THR A 99 -5.91 -8.13 47.01
CA THR A 99 -4.69 -8.02 46.22
C THR A 99 -4.94 -7.07 45.06
N VAL A 100 -4.60 -5.80 45.29
CA VAL A 100 -4.30 -4.85 44.22
C VAL A 100 -3.09 -5.40 43.46
N TYR A 101 -3.31 -5.86 42.23
CA TYR A 101 -2.21 -6.21 41.33
C TYR A 101 -1.47 -4.91 40.93
N PRO A 102 -0.13 -4.84 41.05
CA PRO A 102 0.61 -3.72 40.50
C PRO A 102 0.46 -3.71 38.98
N GLU A 103 -0.03 -2.59 38.43
CA GLU A 103 -0.19 -2.32 36.98
C GLU A 103 1.14 -2.30 36.18
N GLU A 104 2.25 -2.86 36.68
CA GLU A 104 3.57 -2.64 36.07
C GLU A 104 3.96 -3.58 34.92
N HIS A 105 3.10 -4.53 34.54
CA HIS A 105 3.43 -5.49 33.46
C HIS A 105 2.41 -5.58 32.32
N ALA A 106 1.63 -4.52 32.09
CA ALA A 106 0.96 -4.30 30.82
C ALA A 106 1.72 -3.25 29.98
N ARG A 107 3.01 -3.49 29.67
CA ARG A 107 3.67 -2.72 28.62
C ARG A 107 3.06 -3.12 27.28
N ARG A 108 2.01 -2.41 26.88
CA ARG A 108 1.56 -2.37 25.48
C ARG A 108 2.79 -2.04 24.64
N PHE A 109 2.97 -2.77 23.55
CA PHE A 109 4.13 -2.63 22.64
C PHE A 109 4.31 -1.22 22.05
N ASP A 110 3.38 -0.30 22.33
CA ASP A 110 3.36 1.07 21.83
C ASP A 110 4.03 2.09 22.78
N ASP A 111 4.16 1.79 24.09
CA ASP A 111 4.64 2.75 25.10
C ASP A 111 6.16 2.67 25.33
N ILE A 112 6.93 3.08 24.32
CA ILE A 112 8.36 3.39 24.50
C ILE A 112 8.48 4.91 24.59
N THR A 113 8.54 5.45 25.80
CA THR A 113 8.88 6.86 26.04
C THR A 113 10.33 7.13 25.61
N ASN A 114 10.59 8.26 24.94
CA ASN A 114 11.97 8.71 24.73
C ASN A 114 12.60 9.12 26.08
N GLU A 115 13.93 9.07 26.16
CA GLU A 115 14.73 9.38 27.38
C GLU A 115 14.41 10.75 28.00
N ASP A 116 13.81 11.68 27.24
CA ASP A 116 13.44 13.03 27.67
C ASP A 116 12.04 13.17 28.29
N GLY A 117 11.30 12.08 28.57
CA GLY A 117 9.96 12.15 29.18
C GLY A 117 8.88 12.80 28.30
N ARG A 118 9.18 13.10 27.03
CA ARG A 118 8.19 13.53 26.04
C ARG A 118 7.32 12.32 25.67
N LYS A 119 5.99 12.50 25.67
CA LYS A 119 5.05 11.51 25.08
C LYS A 119 5.61 11.10 23.72
N LYS A 120 5.82 9.78 23.53
CA LYS A 120 6.17 9.23 22.22
C LYS A 120 5.11 9.75 21.26
N ILE A 121 5.52 10.56 20.28
CA ILE A 121 4.59 11.22 19.38
C ILE A 121 3.78 10.10 18.72
N SER A 122 2.51 9.96 19.06
CA SER A 122 1.58 9.05 18.39
C SER A 122 1.29 9.65 17.02
N ARG A 123 2.26 9.52 16.10
CA ARG A 123 2.18 10.09 14.75
C ARG A 123 1.18 9.27 13.95
N PHE A 124 -0.06 9.75 13.86
CA PHE A 124 -1.07 9.10 13.05
C PHE A 124 -0.79 9.39 11.57
N TYR A 125 -0.70 8.34 10.76
CA TYR A 125 -0.42 8.48 9.33
C TYR A 125 -1.69 8.32 8.50
N LEU A 126 -2.27 9.46 8.10
CA LEU A 126 -3.49 9.54 7.31
C LEU A 126 -3.24 10.22 5.94
N ASP A 127 -2.07 9.96 5.33
CA ASP A 127 -1.69 10.44 3.99
C ASP A 127 -1.35 9.29 3.03
N SER A 128 -2.13 8.21 3.11
CA SER A 128 -1.84 6.96 2.41
C SER A 128 -1.88 7.05 0.87
N GLN A 129 -2.49 8.11 0.31
CA GLN A 129 -2.43 8.37 -1.13
C GLN A 129 -1.06 8.92 -1.58
N ALA A 130 -0.27 9.52 -0.69
CA ALA A 130 1.10 9.92 -1.00
C ALA A 130 2.03 8.69 -1.03
N THR A 131 2.03 7.88 0.02
CA THR A 131 2.74 6.61 0.05
C THR A 131 2.17 5.70 1.15
N THR A 132 2.40 4.40 1.05
CA THR A 132 2.08 3.46 2.13
C THR A 132 3.35 2.96 2.80
N MET A 133 3.25 2.51 4.05
CA MET A 133 4.28 1.67 4.64
C MET A 133 4.39 0.34 3.88
N ILE A 134 5.57 -0.28 3.91
CA ILE A 134 5.75 -1.62 3.37
C ILE A 134 5.07 -2.60 4.35
N ASP A 135 4.24 -3.51 3.84
CA ASP A 135 3.65 -4.56 4.66
C ASP A 135 4.78 -5.46 5.21
N PRO A 136 4.83 -5.77 6.52
CA PRO A 136 5.90 -6.59 7.09
C PRO A 136 6.10 -7.92 6.37
N ARG A 137 5.02 -8.54 5.84
CA ARG A 137 5.09 -9.78 5.06
C ARG A 137 5.78 -9.58 3.71
N VAL A 138 5.61 -8.40 3.11
CA VAL A 138 6.32 -8.01 1.88
C VAL A 138 7.81 -7.84 2.18
N LEU A 139 8.15 -7.13 3.26
CA LEU A 139 9.54 -6.93 3.65
C LEU A 139 10.25 -8.27 3.90
N ASP A 140 9.60 -9.20 4.61
CA ASP A 140 10.13 -10.55 4.85
C ASP A 140 10.48 -11.29 3.55
N LYS A 141 9.60 -11.20 2.53
CA LYS A 141 9.88 -11.78 1.20
C LYS A 141 11.02 -11.09 0.46
N MET A 142 11.28 -9.82 0.71
CA MET A 142 12.35 -9.07 0.03
C MET A 142 13.74 -9.40 0.58
N LEU A 143 13.87 -9.61 1.90
CA LEU A 143 15.15 -9.74 2.60
C LEU A 143 16.10 -10.82 2.03
N PRO A 144 15.63 -12.03 1.64
CA PRO A 144 16.49 -13.03 1.02
C PRO A 144 17.23 -12.53 -0.22
N TYR A 145 16.55 -11.73 -1.06
CA TYR A 145 17.08 -11.22 -2.33
C TYR A 145 18.03 -10.03 -2.18
N MET A 146 18.16 -9.50 -0.96
CA MET A 146 19.13 -8.47 -0.61
C MET A 146 20.39 -9.06 0.04
N THR A 147 20.32 -10.31 0.51
CA THR A 147 21.35 -10.90 1.38
C THR A 147 22.03 -12.10 0.74
N TYR A 148 21.32 -13.21 0.53
CA TYR A 148 21.93 -14.47 0.05
C TYR A 148 21.40 -14.96 -1.31
N ILE A 149 20.30 -14.40 -1.84
CA ILE A 149 19.80 -14.62 -3.21
C ILE A 149 19.96 -13.33 -4.04
N TYR A 150 21.21 -12.85 -4.17
CA TYR A 150 21.55 -11.56 -4.76
C TYR A 150 21.89 -11.61 -6.26
N GLY A 151 21.64 -12.75 -6.92
CA GLY A 151 21.99 -12.95 -8.31
C GLY A 151 21.31 -11.98 -9.27
N ASN A 152 21.96 -11.71 -10.40
CA ASN A 152 21.32 -10.99 -11.50
C ASN A 152 20.38 -11.95 -12.25
N ALA A 153 19.10 -11.59 -12.37
CA ALA A 153 18.09 -12.38 -13.08
C ALA A 153 18.41 -12.60 -14.58
N HIS A 154 19.37 -11.86 -15.16
CA HIS A 154 19.84 -12.07 -16.53
C HIS A 154 21.05 -12.99 -16.64
N SER A 155 21.64 -13.44 -15.53
CA SER A 155 22.74 -14.39 -15.54
C SER A 155 22.23 -15.80 -15.86
N ARG A 156 22.44 -16.26 -17.09
CA ARG A 156 21.91 -17.55 -17.57
C ARG A 156 22.75 -18.79 -17.22
N ASN A 157 23.98 -18.60 -16.74
CA ASN A 157 24.97 -19.68 -16.67
C ASN A 157 25.16 -20.27 -15.26
N HIS A 158 24.45 -19.78 -14.24
CA HIS A 158 24.64 -20.24 -12.85
C HIS A 158 23.35 -20.13 -12.03
N PHE A 159 23.27 -20.94 -10.96
CA PHE A 159 22.08 -21.07 -10.13
C PHE A 159 21.60 -19.75 -9.50
N PHE A 160 22.49 -18.86 -9.07
CA PHE A 160 22.08 -17.55 -8.52
C PHE A 160 21.21 -16.72 -9.50
N GLY A 161 21.47 -16.84 -10.80
CA GLY A 161 20.69 -16.13 -11.82
C GLY A 161 19.34 -16.81 -12.05
N TRP A 162 19.31 -18.14 -12.10
CA TRP A 162 18.08 -18.93 -12.24
C TRP A 162 17.11 -18.73 -11.06
N GLU A 163 17.62 -18.69 -9.83
CA GLU A 163 16.81 -18.41 -8.64
C GLU A 163 16.20 -17.00 -8.67
N SER A 164 16.98 -16.01 -9.12
CA SER A 164 16.53 -14.62 -9.25
C SER A 164 15.53 -14.45 -10.39
N GLU A 165 15.75 -15.10 -11.53
CA GLU A 165 14.84 -15.14 -12.67
C GLU A 165 13.49 -15.77 -12.28
N LYS A 166 13.52 -16.90 -11.57
CA LYS A 166 12.31 -17.54 -11.07
C LYS A 166 11.51 -16.61 -10.16
N ALA A 167 12.18 -15.91 -9.24
CA ALA A 167 11.52 -14.96 -8.34
C ALA A 167 10.87 -13.79 -9.08
N VAL A 168 11.51 -13.29 -10.14
CA VAL A 168 10.95 -12.25 -11.02
C VAL A 168 9.69 -12.77 -11.73
N GLU A 169 9.70 -13.99 -12.25
CA GLU A 169 8.55 -14.57 -12.96
C GLU A 169 7.39 -14.92 -12.01
N ASP A 170 7.68 -15.37 -10.80
CA ASP A 170 6.67 -15.57 -9.74
C ASP A 170 6.00 -14.24 -9.37
N ALA A 171 6.79 -13.15 -9.26
CA ALA A 171 6.25 -11.82 -9.03
C ALA A 171 5.34 -11.34 -10.18
N ARG A 172 5.71 -11.60 -11.45
CA ARG A 172 4.84 -11.29 -12.60
C ARG A 172 3.51 -12.03 -12.51
N LYS A 173 3.55 -13.32 -12.14
CA LYS A 173 2.34 -14.15 -11.99
C LYS A 173 1.40 -13.57 -10.93
N ASN A 174 1.93 -13.15 -9.78
CA ASN A 174 1.11 -12.55 -8.72
C ASN A 174 0.44 -11.25 -9.19
N ILE A 175 1.16 -10.41 -9.93
CA ILE A 175 0.60 -9.18 -10.51
C ILE A 175 -0.51 -9.50 -11.51
N LEU A 176 -0.30 -10.49 -12.38
CA LEU A 176 -1.30 -10.91 -13.37
C LEU A 176 -2.56 -11.46 -12.73
N ASN A 177 -2.42 -12.30 -11.71
CA ASN A 177 -3.55 -12.85 -10.97
C ASN A 177 -4.41 -11.73 -10.36
N LEU A 178 -3.77 -10.67 -9.84
CA LEU A 178 -4.47 -9.53 -9.23
C LEU A 178 -5.33 -8.74 -10.23
N ILE A 179 -4.90 -8.62 -11.49
CA ILE A 179 -5.57 -7.80 -12.52
C ILE A 179 -6.30 -8.62 -13.59
N ASN A 180 -6.36 -9.94 -13.44
CA ASN A 180 -6.84 -10.90 -14.44
C ASN A 180 -6.10 -10.82 -15.79
N GLY A 181 -4.77 -10.69 -15.75
CA GLY A 181 -3.92 -10.79 -16.94
C GLY A 181 -3.66 -12.24 -17.36
N LYS A 182 -3.38 -12.48 -18.65
CA LYS A 182 -3.31 -13.83 -19.22
C LYS A 182 -1.90 -14.36 -19.41
N ASN A 183 -0.92 -13.49 -19.57
CA ASN A 183 0.42 -13.91 -19.96
C ASN A 183 1.50 -13.10 -19.23
N ASN A 184 2.51 -13.78 -18.66
CA ASN A 184 3.71 -13.15 -18.07
C ASN A 184 4.37 -12.14 -19.01
N ARG A 185 4.16 -12.30 -20.32
CA ARG A 185 4.62 -11.39 -21.37
C ARG A 185 3.91 -10.04 -21.47
N GLU A 186 2.88 -9.83 -20.66
CA GLU A 186 2.10 -8.60 -20.57
C GLU A 186 2.64 -7.65 -19.51
N ILE A 187 3.36 -8.13 -18.49
CA ILE A 187 3.94 -7.27 -17.46
C ILE A 187 5.33 -6.82 -17.91
N ILE A 188 5.61 -5.52 -17.78
CA ILE A 188 6.92 -4.88 -17.94
C ILE A 188 7.25 -4.16 -16.64
N PHE A 189 8.38 -4.46 -16.02
CA PHE A 189 8.82 -3.77 -14.81
C PHE A 189 9.43 -2.40 -15.12
N THR A 190 9.08 -1.43 -14.29
CA THR A 190 9.53 -0.04 -14.35
C THR A 190 9.94 0.42 -12.95
N SER A 191 10.52 1.60 -12.81
CA SER A 191 10.83 2.18 -11.48
C SER A 191 9.61 2.72 -10.73
N GLY A 192 8.42 2.73 -11.34
CA GLY A 192 7.21 3.26 -10.74
C GLY A 192 6.18 3.66 -11.79
N ALA A 193 5.01 4.09 -11.32
CA ALA A 193 3.93 4.51 -12.22
C ALA A 193 4.28 5.74 -13.07
N THR A 194 5.12 6.65 -12.58
CA THR A 194 5.62 7.78 -13.38
C THR A 194 6.35 7.29 -14.64
N GLU A 195 7.25 6.32 -14.50
CA GLU A 195 7.94 5.71 -15.64
C GLU A 195 6.97 4.92 -16.52
N SER A 196 6.05 4.15 -15.92
CA SER A 196 5.03 3.39 -16.67
C SER A 196 4.14 4.28 -17.52
N ASN A 197 3.63 5.38 -16.96
CA ASN A 197 2.79 6.36 -17.66
C ASN A 197 3.55 7.02 -18.81
N ASN A 198 4.82 7.39 -18.60
CA ASN A 198 5.67 7.94 -19.65
C ASN A 198 5.90 6.92 -20.77
N LEU A 199 6.27 5.68 -20.42
CA LEU A 199 6.51 4.61 -21.37
C LEU A 199 5.24 4.30 -22.18
N ALA A 200 4.09 4.21 -21.52
CA ALA A 200 2.81 3.94 -22.16
C ALA A 200 2.47 5.00 -23.20
N LEU A 201 2.49 6.28 -22.82
CA LEU A 201 2.07 7.38 -23.70
C LEU A 201 3.12 7.74 -24.76
N ILE A 202 4.37 7.99 -24.35
CA ILE A 202 5.42 8.37 -25.32
C ILE A 202 5.72 7.18 -26.22
N GLY A 203 5.82 5.97 -25.66
CA GLY A 203 6.15 4.77 -26.42
C GLY A 203 5.10 4.45 -27.47
N ILE A 204 3.81 4.52 -27.15
CA ILE A 204 2.75 4.21 -28.12
C ILE A 204 2.56 5.32 -29.15
N CYS A 205 2.53 6.59 -28.72
CA CYS A 205 2.31 7.72 -29.61
C CYS A 205 3.43 7.83 -30.64
N THR A 206 4.70 7.73 -30.22
CA THR A 206 5.84 7.82 -31.14
C THR A 206 5.94 6.62 -32.08
N TYR A 207 5.56 5.41 -31.63
CA TYR A 207 5.59 4.22 -32.48
C TYR A 207 4.54 4.30 -33.60
N TYR A 208 3.28 4.59 -33.26
CA TYR A 208 2.20 4.61 -34.23
C TYR A 208 2.20 5.86 -35.11
N ASN A 209 2.68 7.01 -34.61
CA ASN A 209 2.92 8.18 -35.44
C ASN A 209 4.00 7.92 -36.49
N LYS A 210 5.10 7.24 -36.14
CA LYS A 210 6.14 6.85 -37.11
C LYS A 210 5.62 5.90 -38.20
N LEU A 211 4.67 5.03 -37.88
CA LEU A 211 4.04 4.14 -38.86
C LEU A 211 3.06 4.87 -39.78
N ASN A 212 2.34 5.85 -39.24
CA ASN A 212 1.41 6.68 -39.99
C ASN A 212 1.45 8.11 -39.44
N ASN A 213 2.14 9.00 -40.17
CA ASN A 213 2.33 10.40 -39.73
C ASN A 213 1.01 11.16 -39.52
N LYS A 214 -0.13 10.67 -40.07
CA LYS A 214 -1.46 11.26 -39.84
C LYS A 214 -2.03 10.93 -38.45
N LYS A 215 -1.51 9.91 -37.77
CA LYS A 215 -1.92 9.54 -36.41
C LYS A 215 -1.12 10.36 -35.41
N ASN A 216 -1.72 11.37 -34.79
CA ASN A 216 -1.03 12.28 -33.88
C ASN A 216 -1.93 12.84 -32.76
N HIS A 217 -3.11 12.27 -32.53
CA HIS A 217 -4.05 12.76 -31.51
C HIS A 217 -4.17 11.82 -30.31
N LEU A 218 -4.21 12.38 -29.10
CA LEU A 218 -4.46 11.66 -27.86
C LEU A 218 -5.50 12.38 -26.99
N ILE A 219 -6.28 11.59 -26.26
CA ILE A 219 -7.36 12.09 -25.39
C ILE A 219 -7.00 11.78 -23.94
N THR A 220 -7.17 12.76 -23.06
CA THR A 220 -6.98 12.57 -21.61
C THR A 220 -7.89 13.49 -20.81
N SER A 221 -7.80 13.49 -19.48
CA SER A 221 -8.60 14.37 -18.62
C SER A 221 -7.78 15.47 -17.95
N GLN A 222 -8.44 16.52 -17.45
CA GLN A 222 -7.79 17.57 -16.67
C GLN A 222 -7.42 17.13 -15.23
N ILE A 223 -7.98 16.00 -14.77
CA ILE A 223 -7.81 15.47 -13.41
C ILE A 223 -6.81 14.30 -13.34
N GLU A 224 -6.02 14.11 -14.39
CA GLU A 224 -4.95 13.11 -14.37
C GLU A 224 -3.84 13.51 -13.42
N HIS A 225 -3.04 12.51 -13.01
CA HIS A 225 -1.81 12.79 -12.28
C HIS A 225 -0.84 13.64 -13.14
N LYS A 226 -0.05 14.50 -12.49
CA LYS A 226 0.94 15.37 -13.16
C LYS A 226 1.84 14.64 -14.15
N CYS A 227 2.23 13.39 -13.88
CA CYS A 227 3.07 12.65 -14.83
C CYS A 227 2.36 12.38 -16.16
N ILE A 228 1.05 12.17 -16.21
CA ILE A 228 0.29 12.10 -17.46
C ILE A 228 0.22 13.48 -18.12
N LEU A 229 -0.21 14.51 -17.37
CA LEU A 229 -0.37 15.86 -17.92
C LEU A 229 0.94 16.42 -18.49
N GLN A 230 2.06 16.23 -17.80
CA GLN A 230 3.38 16.67 -18.27
C GLN A 230 3.88 15.85 -19.45
N THR A 231 3.61 14.53 -19.49
CA THR A 231 3.90 13.72 -20.68
C THR A 231 3.07 14.17 -21.89
N CYS A 232 1.80 14.49 -21.70
CA CYS A 232 0.96 15.05 -22.75
C CYS A 232 1.49 16.40 -23.25
N ARG A 233 1.85 17.32 -22.34
CA ARG A 233 2.50 18.60 -22.69
C ARG A 233 3.81 18.39 -23.46
N TYR A 234 4.63 17.43 -23.04
CA TYR A 234 5.84 17.05 -23.77
C TYR A 234 5.51 16.58 -25.19
N LEU A 235 4.50 15.71 -25.37
CA LEU A 235 4.08 15.25 -26.69
C LEU A 235 3.53 16.41 -27.56
N GLN A 236 2.87 17.41 -26.99
CA GLN A 236 2.47 18.62 -27.73
C GLN A 236 3.68 19.35 -28.31
N THR A 237 4.80 19.45 -27.58
CA THR A 237 6.05 20.03 -28.14
C THR A 237 6.64 19.21 -29.28
N LYS A 238 6.21 17.96 -29.45
CA LYS A 238 6.57 17.05 -30.54
C LYS A 238 5.55 17.01 -31.68
N GLY A 239 4.56 17.90 -31.68
CA GLY A 239 3.55 18.01 -32.74
C GLY A 239 2.33 17.10 -32.57
N PHE A 240 2.15 16.49 -31.40
CA PHE A 240 0.93 15.75 -31.09
C PHE A 240 -0.19 16.71 -30.65
N GLU A 241 -1.39 16.40 -31.09
CA GLU A 241 -2.62 17.05 -30.64
C GLU A 241 -3.10 16.36 -29.35
N VAL A 242 -3.47 17.14 -28.34
CA VAL A 242 -4.00 16.62 -27.07
C VAL A 242 -5.34 17.26 -26.75
N THR A 243 -6.35 16.42 -26.56
CA THR A 243 -7.65 16.84 -26.01
C THR A 243 -7.68 16.56 -24.51
N TYR A 244 -7.82 17.62 -23.69
CA TYR A 244 -7.99 17.51 -22.23
C TYR A 244 -9.46 17.69 -21.85
N LEU A 245 -10.14 16.58 -21.55
CA LEU A 245 -11.55 16.57 -21.15
C LEU A 245 -11.72 17.17 -19.75
N LYS A 246 -12.69 18.08 -19.65
CA LYS A 246 -13.11 18.66 -18.37
C LYS A 246 -14.06 17.69 -17.66
N PRO A 247 -13.82 17.36 -16.38
CA PRO A 247 -14.77 16.55 -15.61
C PRO A 247 -16.04 17.35 -15.26
N ASN A 248 -17.09 16.65 -14.85
CA ASN A 248 -18.22 17.28 -14.18
C ASN A 248 -17.85 17.71 -12.74
N LYS A 249 -18.80 18.34 -12.02
CA LYS A 249 -18.60 18.77 -10.62
C LYS A 249 -18.27 17.61 -9.66
N ASP A 250 -18.69 16.39 -10.00
CA ASP A 250 -18.40 15.18 -9.23
C ASP A 250 -17.05 14.54 -9.58
N GLY A 251 -16.27 15.13 -10.49
CA GLY A 251 -14.98 14.57 -10.93
C GLY A 251 -15.09 13.40 -11.91
N LEU A 252 -16.26 13.16 -12.51
CA LEU A 252 -16.48 12.10 -13.49
C LEU A 252 -16.41 12.65 -14.92
N ILE A 253 -15.78 11.88 -15.81
CA ILE A 253 -15.75 12.15 -17.24
C ILE A 253 -16.99 11.52 -17.89
N LYS A 254 -17.76 12.31 -18.64
CA LYS A 254 -18.94 11.80 -19.36
C LYS A 254 -18.47 10.98 -20.57
N LEU A 255 -19.14 9.85 -20.79
CA LEU A 255 -18.82 8.95 -21.90
C LEU A 255 -19.03 9.63 -23.26
N GLU A 256 -20.06 10.48 -23.37
CA GLU A 256 -20.36 11.26 -24.58
C GLU A 256 -19.21 12.20 -24.94
N ASP A 257 -18.57 12.84 -23.95
CA ASP A 257 -17.46 13.76 -24.18
C ASP A 257 -16.23 13.00 -24.73
N VAL A 258 -16.00 11.77 -24.24
CA VAL A 258 -14.98 10.87 -24.79
C VAL A 258 -15.32 10.54 -26.24
N LYS A 259 -16.55 10.09 -26.50
CA LYS A 259 -17.01 9.68 -27.83
C LYS A 259 -16.89 10.81 -28.86
N ASN A 260 -17.30 12.02 -28.50
CA ASN A 260 -17.27 13.20 -29.38
C ASN A 260 -15.85 13.71 -29.66
N SER A 261 -14.91 13.39 -28.77
CA SER A 261 -13.51 13.78 -28.91
C SER A 261 -12.69 12.80 -29.75
N ILE A 262 -13.23 11.63 -30.08
CA ILE A 262 -12.53 10.65 -30.93
C ILE A 262 -12.54 11.12 -32.38
N LYS A 263 -11.34 11.38 -32.89
CA LYS A 263 -11.03 11.76 -34.28
C LYS A 263 -10.38 10.62 -35.04
N GLU A 264 -10.35 10.70 -36.36
CA GLU A 264 -9.67 9.71 -37.21
C GLU A 264 -8.15 9.59 -36.94
N ASN A 265 -7.51 10.70 -36.55
CA ASN A 265 -6.09 10.74 -36.18
C ASN A 265 -5.80 10.26 -34.74
N THR A 266 -6.83 9.86 -33.96
CA THR A 266 -6.67 9.42 -32.57
C THR A 266 -5.90 8.10 -32.48
N ILE A 267 -4.92 8.07 -31.58
CA ILE A 267 -4.11 6.89 -31.26
C ILE A 267 -4.61 6.24 -29.97
N ILE A 268 -4.72 7.04 -28.91
CA ILE A 268 -4.92 6.54 -27.55
C ILE A 268 -5.79 7.49 -26.73
N ALA A 269 -6.61 6.89 -25.86
CA ALA A 269 -7.25 7.56 -24.75
C ALA A 269 -6.61 7.12 -23.43
N SER A 270 -6.34 8.07 -22.53
CA SER A 270 -5.70 7.84 -21.24
C SER A 270 -6.49 8.46 -20.10
N PHE A 271 -7.01 7.63 -19.20
CA PHE A 271 -7.79 8.09 -18.05
C PHE A 271 -7.34 7.44 -16.74
N ILE A 272 -7.16 8.25 -15.70
CA ILE A 272 -6.86 7.79 -14.35
C ILE A 272 -8.03 6.96 -13.83
N TYR A 273 -7.75 5.78 -13.26
CA TYR A 273 -8.81 4.91 -12.74
C TYR A 273 -9.38 5.49 -11.44
N VAL A 274 -8.54 5.64 -10.41
CA VAL A 274 -8.89 6.27 -9.13
C VAL A 274 -8.07 7.54 -9.00
N ASN A 275 -8.75 8.68 -8.92
CA ASN A 275 -8.06 9.95 -8.73
C ASN A 275 -7.34 9.99 -7.37
N ASN A 276 -6.08 10.43 -7.36
CA ASN A 276 -5.23 10.46 -6.16
C ASN A 276 -5.55 11.59 -5.16
N GLU A 277 -6.34 12.58 -5.55
CA GLU A 277 -6.72 13.71 -4.69
C GLU A 277 -8.13 13.54 -4.12
N ILE A 278 -9.12 13.31 -4.98
CA ILE A 278 -10.56 13.25 -4.62
C ILE A 278 -11.13 11.83 -4.54
N GLY A 279 -10.37 10.81 -4.95
CA GLY A 279 -10.75 9.40 -4.77
C GLY A 279 -11.84 8.90 -5.71
N VAL A 280 -12.28 9.72 -6.65
CA VAL A 280 -13.32 9.39 -7.65
C VAL A 280 -12.82 8.27 -8.56
N ILE A 281 -13.72 7.32 -8.85
CA ILE A 281 -13.51 6.20 -9.76
C ILE A 281 -14.10 6.56 -11.13
N GLN A 282 -13.31 6.51 -12.20
CA GLN A 282 -13.84 6.65 -13.57
C GLN A 282 -14.51 5.36 -14.06
N ASP A 283 -15.44 5.47 -14.99
CA ASP A 283 -16.11 4.32 -15.63
C ASP A 283 -15.21 3.69 -16.71
N ILE A 284 -14.12 3.06 -16.25
CA ILE A 284 -13.08 2.45 -17.09
C ILE A 284 -13.64 1.33 -17.97
N GLU A 285 -14.66 0.61 -17.51
CA GLU A 285 -15.28 -0.47 -18.28
C GLU A 285 -16.00 0.07 -19.52
N LYS A 286 -16.84 1.10 -19.38
CA LYS A 286 -17.51 1.73 -20.52
C LYS A 286 -16.54 2.46 -21.43
N ILE A 287 -15.56 3.16 -20.87
CA ILE A 287 -14.54 3.85 -21.67
C ILE A 287 -13.73 2.84 -22.48
N GLY A 288 -13.30 1.72 -21.88
CA GLY A 288 -12.56 0.67 -22.57
C GLY A 288 -13.38 -0.01 -23.66
N LEU A 289 -14.68 -0.24 -23.44
CA LEU A 289 -15.58 -0.75 -24.48
C LEU A 289 -15.66 0.22 -25.67
N LEU A 290 -15.88 1.51 -25.41
CA LEU A 290 -15.91 2.55 -26.44
C LEU A 290 -14.60 2.62 -27.23
N CYS A 291 -13.45 2.59 -26.54
CA CYS A 291 -12.13 2.60 -27.18
C CYS A 291 -11.94 1.40 -28.12
N LYS A 292 -12.41 0.21 -27.70
CA LYS A 292 -12.39 -1.01 -28.52
C LYS A 292 -13.29 -0.89 -29.74
N GLU A 293 -14.52 -0.40 -29.59
CA GLU A 293 -15.45 -0.17 -30.70
C GLU A 293 -14.90 0.82 -31.73
N LYS A 294 -14.18 1.84 -31.27
CA LYS A 294 -13.54 2.86 -32.11
C LYS A 294 -12.12 2.51 -32.57
N ASN A 295 -11.63 1.33 -32.22
CA ASN A 295 -10.29 0.84 -32.56
C ASN A 295 -9.16 1.82 -32.19
N ILE A 296 -9.25 2.43 -31.01
CA ILE A 296 -8.20 3.24 -30.40
C ILE A 296 -7.62 2.52 -29.18
N PHE A 297 -6.37 2.78 -28.85
CA PHE A 297 -5.77 2.20 -27.65
C PHE A 297 -6.34 2.82 -26.39
N PHE A 298 -6.38 2.04 -25.32
CA PHE A 298 -6.82 2.51 -24.02
C PHE A 298 -5.76 2.29 -22.95
N HIS A 299 -5.29 3.40 -22.36
CA HIS A 299 -4.43 3.40 -21.18
C HIS A 299 -5.21 3.85 -19.95
N THR A 300 -4.91 3.22 -18.81
CA THR A 300 -5.37 3.73 -17.52
C THR A 300 -4.25 3.76 -16.49
N ASP A 301 -4.13 4.89 -15.78
CA ASP A 301 -3.31 4.97 -14.58
C ASP A 301 -4.09 4.37 -13.40
N ALA A 302 -3.71 3.16 -13.02
CA ALA A 302 -4.34 2.40 -11.95
C ALA A 302 -3.51 2.42 -10.67
N SER A 303 -2.57 3.35 -10.50
CA SER A 303 -1.69 3.44 -9.33
C SER A 303 -2.45 3.50 -8.01
N GLN A 304 -3.60 4.17 -7.99
CA GLN A 304 -4.46 4.23 -6.80
C GLN A 304 -5.54 3.14 -6.78
N ALA A 305 -5.78 2.45 -7.89
CA ALA A 305 -6.85 1.46 -8.03
C ALA A 305 -6.41 0.02 -7.76
N VAL A 306 -5.25 -0.39 -8.29
CA VAL A 306 -4.71 -1.75 -8.13
C VAL A 306 -4.70 -2.11 -6.65
N GLY A 307 -5.08 -3.34 -6.32
CA GLY A 307 -5.09 -3.88 -4.96
C GLY A 307 -6.06 -3.23 -3.98
N LYS A 308 -6.85 -2.23 -4.40
CA LYS A 308 -7.85 -1.54 -3.57
C LYS A 308 -9.27 -1.78 -4.07
N ILE A 309 -9.45 -1.82 -5.39
CA ILE A 309 -10.69 -2.17 -6.05
C ILE A 309 -10.45 -3.33 -7.04
N PRO A 310 -11.47 -4.15 -7.33
CA PRO A 310 -11.34 -5.22 -8.32
C PRO A 310 -11.01 -4.65 -9.71
N ILE A 311 -10.01 -5.25 -10.37
CA ILE A 311 -9.61 -4.89 -11.73
C ILE A 311 -9.63 -6.15 -12.58
N ASP A 312 -10.32 -6.09 -13.71
CA ASP A 312 -10.29 -7.12 -14.73
C ASP A 312 -9.94 -6.47 -16.08
N VAL A 313 -8.67 -6.57 -16.46
CA VAL A 313 -8.16 -5.97 -17.71
C VAL A 313 -8.77 -6.60 -18.98
N GLN A 314 -9.34 -7.81 -18.87
CA GLN A 314 -10.04 -8.46 -19.98
C GLN A 314 -11.43 -7.86 -20.14
N LYS A 315 -12.22 -7.87 -19.06
CA LYS A 315 -13.59 -7.34 -19.04
C LYS A 315 -13.62 -5.85 -19.38
N MET A 316 -12.70 -5.07 -18.80
CA MET A 316 -12.61 -3.63 -18.98
C MET A 316 -11.95 -3.22 -20.30
N ASN A 317 -11.54 -4.16 -21.15
CA ASN A 317 -10.87 -3.91 -22.43
C ASN A 317 -9.65 -2.97 -22.34
N ILE A 318 -8.87 -3.07 -21.26
CA ILE A 318 -7.70 -2.23 -21.04
C ILE A 318 -6.54 -2.73 -21.89
N ASP A 319 -5.91 -1.84 -22.68
CA ASP A 319 -4.75 -2.19 -23.49
C ASP A 319 -3.43 -1.95 -22.75
N LEU A 320 -3.37 -0.89 -21.95
CA LEU A 320 -2.21 -0.48 -21.16
C LEU A 320 -2.66 -0.11 -19.74
N LEU A 321 -1.97 -0.61 -18.71
CA LEU A 321 -2.27 -0.25 -17.32
C LEU A 321 -0.99 0.03 -16.53
N SER A 322 -0.92 1.21 -15.93
CA SER A 322 0.20 1.60 -15.08
C SER A 322 -0.09 1.33 -13.61
N MET A 323 0.92 0.84 -12.88
CA MET A 323 0.82 0.56 -11.45
C MET A 323 2.12 0.88 -10.70
N SER A 324 2.01 1.04 -9.38
CA SER A 324 3.13 1.37 -8.49
C SER A 324 3.12 0.53 -7.21
N GLY A 325 4.28 0.07 -6.76
CA GLY A 325 4.40 -0.76 -5.56
C GLY A 325 4.06 -0.03 -4.26
N HIS A 326 4.53 1.20 -4.09
CA HIS A 326 4.36 1.95 -2.84
C HIS A 326 2.95 2.51 -2.60
N LYS A 327 2.00 2.19 -3.48
CA LYS A 327 0.56 2.42 -3.29
C LYS A 327 -0.20 1.13 -2.95
N LEU A 328 0.53 0.01 -2.83
CA LEU A 328 0.04 -1.36 -2.61
C LEU A 328 0.68 -2.00 -1.37
N TYR A 329 1.26 -1.19 -0.46
CA TYR A 329 2.09 -1.70 0.64
C TYR A 329 3.37 -2.42 0.19
N GLY A 330 3.80 -2.20 -1.05
CA GLY A 330 5.08 -2.62 -1.59
C GLY A 330 6.17 -1.54 -1.45
N PRO A 331 7.40 -1.83 -1.91
CA PRO A 331 8.50 -0.89 -1.83
C PRO A 331 8.35 0.29 -2.81
N LYS A 332 8.99 1.41 -2.48
CA LYS A 332 9.20 2.56 -3.38
C LYS A 332 10.26 2.21 -4.43
N GLY A 333 10.24 2.90 -5.57
CA GLY A 333 11.21 2.68 -6.65
C GLY A 333 10.93 1.47 -7.53
N ILE A 334 9.72 0.90 -7.46
CA ILE A 334 9.25 -0.13 -8.38
C ILE A 334 7.81 0.09 -8.81
N GLY A 335 7.54 -0.24 -10.06
CA GLY A 335 6.21 -0.30 -10.65
C GLY A 335 6.17 -1.31 -11.79
N ALA A 336 5.04 -1.34 -12.46
CA ALA A 336 4.90 -2.12 -13.68
C ALA A 336 3.98 -1.41 -14.67
N LEU A 337 4.14 -1.79 -15.93
CA LEU A 337 3.24 -1.47 -17.03
C LEU A 337 2.70 -2.78 -17.58
N TYR A 338 1.38 -2.97 -17.50
CA TYR A 338 0.68 -4.02 -18.22
C TYR A 338 0.49 -3.58 -19.67
N ILE A 339 0.79 -4.47 -20.61
CA ILE A 339 0.62 -4.29 -22.05
C ILE A 339 -0.11 -5.52 -22.58
N LYS A 340 -1.37 -5.34 -22.98
CA LYS A 340 -2.23 -6.43 -23.45
C LYS A 340 -1.63 -7.14 -24.66
N ARG A 341 -1.58 -8.47 -24.60
CA ARG A 341 -1.24 -9.30 -25.75
C ARG A 341 -2.50 -9.54 -26.57
N LYS A 342 -2.63 -8.83 -27.69
CA LYS A 342 -3.65 -9.07 -28.72
C LYS A 342 -3.01 -9.32 -30.08
N LYS A 343 -3.79 -9.77 -31.06
CA LYS A 343 -3.36 -9.90 -32.46
C LYS A 343 -4.03 -8.78 -33.28
N PRO A 344 -3.26 -7.87 -33.93
CA PRO A 344 -1.80 -7.71 -33.87
C PRO A 344 -1.30 -7.22 -32.50
N ASN A 345 -0.04 -7.52 -32.17
CA ASN A 345 0.56 -7.12 -30.89
C ASN A 345 0.65 -5.60 -30.77
N ILE A 346 0.38 -5.09 -29.56
CA ILE A 346 0.64 -3.68 -29.22
C ILE A 346 2.16 -3.47 -29.16
N ARG A 347 2.64 -2.41 -29.81
CA ARG A 347 4.05 -2.08 -29.91
C ARG A 347 4.29 -0.65 -29.43
N LEU A 348 5.39 -0.48 -28.71
CA LEU A 348 5.80 0.80 -28.13
C LEU A 348 7.29 0.99 -28.43
N ASN A 349 7.71 2.24 -28.60
CA ASN A 349 9.12 2.60 -28.54
C ASN A 349 9.60 2.61 -27.09
N ALA A 350 10.78 2.04 -26.84
CA ALA A 350 11.42 2.13 -25.53
C ALA A 350 11.89 3.54 -25.22
N LEU A 351 11.83 3.94 -23.96
CA LEU A 351 12.41 5.20 -23.47
C LEU A 351 13.82 5.01 -22.92
N ILE A 352 14.10 3.82 -22.37
CA ILE A 352 15.38 3.47 -21.76
C ILE A 352 16.06 2.41 -22.62
N HIS A 353 17.17 2.81 -23.23
CA HIS A 353 18.00 1.96 -24.08
C HIS A 353 19.11 1.26 -23.28
N GLY A 354 19.55 0.11 -23.76
CA GLY A 354 20.44 -0.83 -23.08
C GLY A 354 20.17 -2.24 -23.59
N GLY A 355 20.78 -3.28 -23.01
CA GLY A 355 20.84 -4.66 -23.54
C GLY A 355 19.54 -5.44 -23.79
N GLY A 356 18.40 -4.78 -24.01
CA GLY A 356 17.16 -5.38 -24.49
C GLY A 356 16.35 -6.10 -23.41
N GLN A 357 16.59 -5.79 -22.13
CA GLN A 357 15.79 -6.30 -21.01
C GLN A 357 14.32 -5.89 -21.16
N GLU A 358 13.44 -6.59 -20.42
CA GLU A 358 11.98 -6.42 -20.53
C GLU A 358 11.49 -6.44 -22.00
N ARG A 359 12.03 -7.38 -22.78
CA ARG A 359 11.63 -7.62 -24.18
C ARG A 359 11.90 -6.40 -25.08
N GLY A 360 12.95 -5.65 -24.77
CA GLY A 360 13.37 -4.46 -25.50
C GLY A 360 12.59 -3.19 -25.17
N LEU A 361 11.66 -3.21 -24.20
CA LEU A 361 10.83 -2.05 -23.86
C LEU A 361 11.39 -1.23 -22.70
N ARG A 362 12.13 -1.87 -21.78
CA ARG A 362 12.69 -1.21 -20.60
C ARG A 362 14.02 -1.87 -20.24
N SER A 363 15.10 -1.29 -20.74
CA SER A 363 16.45 -1.82 -20.49
C SER A 363 16.92 -1.55 -19.06
N GLY A 364 17.93 -2.32 -18.62
CA GLY A 364 18.55 -2.20 -17.31
C GLY A 364 18.34 -3.45 -16.44
N THR A 365 19.23 -3.64 -15.48
CA THR A 365 19.17 -4.77 -14.55
C THR A 365 17.87 -4.76 -13.75
N LEU A 366 17.22 -5.92 -13.65
CA LEU A 366 16.02 -6.07 -12.84
C LEU A 366 16.37 -6.04 -11.34
N PRO A 367 15.79 -5.12 -10.55
CA PRO A 367 15.99 -5.08 -9.12
C PRO A 367 15.16 -6.18 -8.44
N THR A 368 15.69 -7.41 -8.42
CA THR A 368 14.98 -8.62 -7.98
C THR A 368 14.24 -8.44 -6.65
N HIS A 369 14.88 -7.88 -5.63
CA HIS A 369 14.26 -7.64 -4.31
C HIS A 369 13.04 -6.69 -4.39
N LEU A 370 13.09 -5.63 -5.20
CA LEU A 370 11.95 -4.72 -5.35
C LEU A 370 10.80 -5.38 -6.13
N ILE A 371 11.14 -6.16 -7.16
CA ILE A 371 10.18 -6.91 -7.97
C ILE A 371 9.44 -7.95 -7.11
N VAL A 372 10.18 -8.70 -6.30
CA VAL A 372 9.59 -9.64 -5.34
C VAL A 372 8.68 -8.91 -4.36
N GLY A 373 9.11 -7.74 -3.86
CA GLY A 373 8.27 -6.92 -2.99
C GLY A 373 6.97 -6.48 -3.65
N LEU A 374 7.00 -6.04 -4.91
CA LEU A 374 5.81 -5.70 -5.68
C LEU A 374 4.91 -6.92 -5.92
N GLY A 375 5.49 -8.07 -6.26
CA GLY A 375 4.77 -9.32 -6.48
C GLY A 375 4.07 -9.83 -5.23
N GLU A 376 4.73 -9.78 -4.07
CA GLU A 376 4.12 -10.18 -2.80
C GLU A 376 3.05 -9.18 -2.35
N ALA A 377 3.28 -7.88 -2.54
CA ALA A 377 2.26 -6.86 -2.30
C ALA A 377 0.99 -7.13 -3.12
N ALA A 378 1.14 -7.46 -4.41
CA ALA A 378 0.03 -7.82 -5.27
C ALA A 378 -0.70 -9.09 -4.79
N ASN A 379 0.05 -10.11 -4.36
CA ASN A 379 -0.50 -11.35 -3.81
C ASN A 379 -1.32 -11.09 -2.55
N LEU A 380 -0.79 -10.35 -1.57
CA LEU A 380 -1.49 -10.02 -0.33
C LEU A 380 -2.74 -9.17 -0.58
N CYS A 381 -2.66 -8.21 -1.50
CA CYS A 381 -3.82 -7.45 -1.92
C CYS A 381 -4.94 -8.35 -2.46
N SER A 382 -4.64 -9.42 -3.21
CA SER A 382 -5.68 -10.31 -3.72
C SER A 382 -6.53 -10.97 -2.62
N TYR A 383 -5.93 -11.29 -1.46
CA TYR A 383 -6.64 -11.89 -0.32
C TYR A 383 -7.32 -10.84 0.56
N GLU A 384 -6.68 -9.69 0.79
CA GLU A 384 -7.12 -8.74 1.81
C GLU A 384 -8.02 -7.62 1.28
N MET A 385 -8.11 -7.43 -0.04
CA MET A 385 -8.85 -6.33 -0.67
C MET A 385 -10.29 -6.20 -0.16
N ASN A 386 -11.02 -7.31 -0.03
CA ASN A 386 -12.41 -7.29 0.45
C ASN A 386 -12.51 -6.85 1.92
N ARG A 387 -11.60 -7.35 2.77
CA ARG A 387 -11.54 -6.97 4.20
C ARG A 387 -11.18 -5.48 4.33
N ASP A 388 -10.15 -5.06 3.61
CA ASP A 388 -9.65 -3.69 3.64
C ASP A 388 -10.72 -2.72 3.12
N ASN A 389 -11.42 -3.04 2.03
CA ASN A 389 -12.49 -2.20 1.49
C ASN A 389 -13.65 -2.00 2.49
N LYS A 390 -14.12 -3.08 3.15
CA LYS A 390 -15.15 -2.98 4.20
C LYS A 390 -14.71 -2.05 5.35
N LYS A 391 -13.45 -2.18 5.77
CA LYS A 391 -12.86 -1.32 6.81
C LYS A 391 -12.79 0.15 6.37
N MET A 392 -12.32 0.42 5.15
CA MET A 392 -12.23 1.77 4.60
C MET A 392 -13.62 2.42 4.47
N HIS A 393 -14.62 1.64 4.04
CA HIS A 393 -16.01 2.10 3.95
C HIS A 393 -16.57 2.48 5.32
N PHE A 394 -16.31 1.66 6.35
CA PHE A 394 -16.71 1.98 7.72
C PHE A 394 -16.08 3.29 8.22
N PHE A 395 -14.76 3.46 8.02
CA PHE A 395 -14.07 4.70 8.40
C PHE A 395 -14.59 5.92 7.65
N PHE A 396 -14.83 5.78 6.35
CA PHE A 396 -15.37 6.86 5.53
C PHE A 396 -16.72 7.35 6.06
N ASN A 397 -17.66 6.44 6.31
CA ASN A 397 -18.98 6.81 6.82
C ASN A 397 -18.91 7.40 8.22
N TYR A 398 -18.11 6.80 9.11
CA TYR A 398 -17.93 7.31 10.47
C TYR A 398 -17.43 8.76 10.48
N VAL A 399 -16.38 9.06 9.71
CA VAL A 399 -15.83 10.42 9.62
C VAL A 399 -16.85 11.37 8.99
N LYS A 400 -17.50 10.95 7.91
CA LYS A 400 -18.51 11.77 7.22
C LYS A 400 -19.66 12.16 8.15
N ASP A 401 -20.24 11.19 8.84
CA ASP A 401 -21.38 11.40 9.75
C ASP A 401 -20.97 12.26 10.97
N TYR A 402 -19.77 12.00 11.51
CA TYR A 402 -19.25 12.77 12.64
C TYR A 402 -19.03 14.25 12.27
N LEU A 403 -18.44 14.52 11.10
CA LEU A 403 -18.19 15.89 10.66
C LEU A 403 -19.49 16.63 10.35
N LEU A 404 -20.42 16.01 9.62
CA LEU A 404 -21.73 16.61 9.31
C LEU A 404 -22.55 16.94 10.55
N LYS A 405 -22.42 16.17 11.63
CA LYS A 405 -23.12 16.43 12.89
C LYS A 405 -22.54 17.61 13.68
N ASN A 406 -21.25 17.92 13.51
CA ASN A 406 -20.52 18.81 14.42
C ASN A 406 -20.07 20.13 13.79
N LEU A 407 -20.14 20.26 12.46
CA LEU A 407 -19.59 21.37 11.70
C LEU A 407 -20.50 21.72 10.52
N ASP A 408 -20.76 23.01 10.37
CA ASP A 408 -21.48 23.56 9.21
C ASP A 408 -20.51 23.90 8.06
N TYR A 409 -21.04 24.25 6.90
CA TYR A 409 -20.26 24.72 5.74
C TYR A 409 -19.08 23.79 5.38
N ILE A 410 -19.37 22.50 5.23
CA ILE A 410 -18.42 21.47 4.77
C ILE A 410 -18.82 21.02 3.37
N VAL A 411 -17.83 20.90 2.47
CA VAL A 411 -18.03 20.34 1.13
C VAL A 411 -17.16 19.10 0.97
N PHE A 412 -17.76 17.98 0.59
CA PHE A 412 -17.05 16.77 0.22
C PHE A 412 -16.75 16.79 -1.28
N ASN A 413 -15.48 16.81 -1.64
CA ASN A 413 -15.05 16.99 -3.02
C ASN A 413 -15.10 15.66 -3.80
N GLY A 414 -15.70 15.71 -4.98
CA GLY A 414 -15.91 14.57 -5.87
C GLY A 414 -17.11 13.69 -5.53
N CYS A 415 -17.39 12.73 -6.41
CA CYS A 415 -18.50 11.79 -6.29
C CYS A 415 -18.49 11.05 -4.95
N GLN A 416 -19.66 10.95 -4.32
CA GLN A 416 -19.83 10.26 -3.04
C GLN A 416 -20.16 8.77 -3.20
N ILE A 417 -20.66 8.38 -4.37
CA ILE A 417 -21.10 7.01 -4.67
C ILE A 417 -19.98 6.22 -5.36
N ASN A 418 -19.48 6.72 -6.50
CA ASN A 418 -18.46 6.05 -7.29
C ASN A 418 -17.05 6.52 -6.87
N ARG A 419 -16.59 6.07 -5.70
CA ARG A 419 -15.31 6.47 -5.12
C ARG A 419 -14.60 5.34 -4.39
N TYR A 420 -13.30 5.52 -4.20
CA TYR A 420 -12.52 4.74 -3.24
C TYR A 420 -12.65 5.35 -1.83
N TYR A 421 -13.19 4.58 -0.89
CA TYR A 421 -13.49 5.02 0.47
C TYR A 421 -12.25 5.26 1.35
N GLY A 422 -11.09 4.71 0.99
CA GLY A 422 -9.84 5.02 1.70
C GLY A 422 -9.27 6.40 1.37
N ASN A 423 -9.94 7.18 0.51
CA ASN A 423 -9.63 8.57 0.24
C ASN A 423 -10.86 9.44 0.54
N MET A 424 -10.64 10.54 1.26
CA MET A 424 -11.64 11.57 1.49
C MET A 424 -11.01 12.93 1.26
N ASN A 425 -11.65 13.78 0.47
CA ASN A 425 -11.20 15.16 0.22
C ASN A 425 -12.34 16.10 0.64
N ILE A 426 -12.02 17.05 1.51
CA ILE A 426 -13.01 17.88 2.20
C ILE A 426 -12.53 19.33 2.16
N SER A 427 -13.40 20.25 1.75
CA SER A 427 -13.19 21.69 1.91
C SER A 427 -13.95 22.20 3.12
N PHE A 428 -13.23 22.91 4.00
CA PHE A 428 -13.79 23.56 5.19
C PHE A 428 -13.91 25.05 4.91
N LEU A 429 -15.09 25.51 4.50
CA LEU A 429 -15.26 26.94 4.19
C LEU A 429 -14.89 27.80 5.39
N PHE A 430 -14.33 28.98 5.08
CA PHE A 430 -13.85 30.00 6.02
C PHE A 430 -12.62 29.60 6.84
N VAL A 431 -11.95 28.50 6.48
CA VAL A 431 -10.73 28.02 7.14
C VAL A 431 -9.63 27.79 6.11
N GLU A 432 -8.49 28.45 6.28
CA GLU A 432 -7.32 28.19 5.44
C GLU A 432 -6.72 26.80 5.72
N GLY A 433 -6.47 26.02 4.67
CA GLY A 433 -6.05 24.63 4.77
C GLY A 433 -4.67 24.44 5.40
N GLU A 434 -3.70 25.33 5.13
CA GLU A 434 -2.37 25.24 5.75
C GLU A 434 -2.44 25.49 7.25
N SER A 435 -3.16 26.54 7.67
CA SER A 435 -3.45 26.82 9.07
C SER A 435 -4.14 25.64 9.78
N LEU A 436 -5.05 24.95 9.07
CA LEU A 436 -5.68 23.73 9.58
C LEU A 436 -4.67 22.57 9.73
N LEU A 437 -3.82 22.32 8.75
CA LEU A 437 -2.78 21.29 8.83
C LEU A 437 -1.77 21.58 9.95
N MET A 438 -1.34 22.84 10.11
CA MET A 438 -0.45 23.25 11.19
C MET A 438 -1.07 23.02 12.58
N SER A 439 -2.39 23.19 12.69
CA SER A 439 -3.11 22.89 13.94
C SER A 439 -3.26 21.40 14.24
N LEU A 440 -3.02 20.53 13.26
CA LEU A 440 -3.13 19.08 13.34
C LEU A 440 -1.74 18.42 13.28
N ASN A 441 -0.73 19.02 13.91
CA ASN A 441 0.67 18.59 13.85
C ASN A 441 0.94 17.13 14.30
N GLU A 442 0.04 16.52 15.07
CA GLU A 442 0.12 15.11 15.48
C GLU A 442 -0.39 14.12 14.42
N ILE A 443 -1.09 14.61 13.39
CA ILE A 443 -1.73 13.80 12.33
C ILE A 443 -1.15 14.18 10.97
N ALA A 444 -0.48 13.25 10.32
CA ALA A 444 0.00 13.45 8.96
C ALA A 444 -1.18 13.43 7.98
N LEU A 445 -1.47 14.58 7.40
CA LEU A 445 -2.51 14.86 6.40
C LEU A 445 -1.89 15.64 5.23
N SER A 446 -2.69 15.90 4.19
CA SER A 446 -2.23 16.68 3.02
C SER A 446 -3.32 17.62 2.54
N SER A 447 -2.98 18.81 2.04
CA SER A 447 -3.92 19.75 1.39
C SER A 447 -4.09 19.48 -0.12
N GLY A 448 -3.37 18.50 -0.68
CA GLY A 448 -3.40 18.21 -2.11
C GLY A 448 -2.51 17.03 -2.51
N SER A 449 -2.01 17.00 -3.75
CA SER A 449 -0.99 16.02 -4.13
C SER A 449 0.35 16.30 -3.42
N ALA A 450 1.05 15.26 -2.96
CA ALA A 450 2.41 15.45 -2.41
C ALA A 450 3.38 16.09 -3.43
N CYS A 451 3.09 15.99 -4.73
CA CYS A 451 3.86 16.59 -5.83
C CYS A 451 3.59 18.09 -6.04
N THR A 452 2.77 18.72 -5.21
CA THR A 452 2.52 20.18 -5.18
C THR A 452 2.94 20.81 -3.85
N SER A 453 3.50 20.07 -2.89
CA SER A 453 3.83 20.60 -1.55
C SER A 453 4.88 21.71 -1.55
N SER A 454 5.54 21.98 -2.68
CA SER A 454 6.53 23.05 -2.85
C SER A 454 5.97 24.32 -3.51
N THR A 455 4.72 24.30 -3.99
CA THR A 455 4.11 25.42 -4.72
C THR A 455 2.77 25.78 -4.10
N LEU A 456 2.58 27.05 -3.74
CA LEU A 456 1.36 27.60 -3.14
C LEU A 456 0.15 27.60 -4.10
N GLU A 457 0.21 26.91 -5.23
CA GLU A 457 -0.88 26.89 -6.21
C GLU A 457 -2.03 25.99 -5.75
N PRO A 458 -3.30 26.43 -5.91
CA PRO A 458 -4.46 25.61 -5.57
C PRO A 458 -4.50 24.34 -6.43
N SER A 459 -5.09 23.28 -5.87
CA SER A 459 -5.24 21.99 -6.56
C SER A 459 -5.90 22.19 -7.94
N TYR A 460 -5.16 21.83 -9.00
CA TYR A 460 -5.70 21.84 -10.36
C TYR A 460 -6.85 20.84 -10.53
N VAL A 461 -6.90 19.77 -9.72
CA VAL A 461 -8.00 18.80 -9.73
C VAL A 461 -9.28 19.47 -9.21
N LEU A 462 -9.20 20.19 -8.08
CA LEU A 462 -10.34 20.91 -7.52
C LEU A 462 -10.83 22.02 -8.46
N ARG A 463 -9.91 22.78 -9.07
CA ARG A 463 -10.25 23.77 -10.10
C ARG A 463 -10.95 23.15 -11.31
N SER A 464 -10.50 21.96 -11.74
CA SER A 464 -11.08 21.26 -12.89
C SER A 464 -12.55 20.85 -12.68
N ILE A 465 -12.92 20.53 -11.44
CA ILE A 465 -14.32 20.21 -11.06
C ILE A 465 -15.16 21.47 -10.75
N GLY A 466 -14.58 22.66 -10.93
CA GLY A 466 -15.28 23.94 -10.80
C GLY A 466 -15.33 24.51 -9.38
N ILE A 467 -14.43 24.07 -8.49
CA ILE A 467 -14.24 24.70 -7.17
C ILE A 467 -13.39 25.96 -7.36
N SER A 468 -13.82 27.07 -6.74
CA SER A 468 -13.08 28.34 -6.77
C SER A 468 -11.72 28.20 -6.08
N GLU A 469 -10.77 29.06 -6.44
CA GLU A 469 -9.41 29.01 -5.89
C GLU A 469 -9.41 29.16 -4.36
N ASP A 470 -10.22 30.09 -3.84
CA ASP A 470 -10.37 30.31 -2.40
C ASP A 470 -10.81 29.04 -1.66
N ILE A 471 -11.83 28.34 -2.19
CA ILE A 471 -12.33 27.11 -1.56
C ILE A 471 -11.32 25.96 -1.73
N ALA A 472 -10.56 25.92 -2.82
CA ALA A 472 -9.52 24.92 -3.03
C ALA A 472 -8.41 25.01 -1.97
N HIS A 473 -8.06 26.21 -1.51
CA HIS A 473 -7.11 26.44 -0.42
C HIS A 473 -7.61 25.99 0.95
N THR A 474 -8.93 25.80 1.11
CA THR A 474 -9.53 25.31 2.35
C THR A 474 -9.64 23.78 2.44
N SER A 475 -9.05 23.07 1.47
CA SER A 475 -9.21 21.62 1.33
C SER A 475 -8.14 20.81 2.06
N ILE A 476 -8.56 19.66 2.60
CA ILE A 476 -7.66 18.61 3.09
C ILE A 476 -8.04 17.26 2.49
N ARG A 477 -7.04 16.42 2.34
CA ARG A 477 -7.13 15.02 1.94
C ARG A 477 -6.76 14.12 3.11
N ILE A 478 -7.65 13.19 3.40
CA ILE A 478 -7.50 12.14 4.39
C ILE A 478 -7.35 10.81 3.64
N GLY A 479 -6.27 10.09 3.92
CA GLY A 479 -5.91 8.84 3.29
C GLY A 479 -5.76 7.70 4.28
N PHE A 480 -6.78 6.87 4.39
CA PHE A 480 -6.78 5.67 5.22
C PHE A 480 -6.03 4.52 4.56
N ASN A 481 -5.53 3.60 5.39
CA ASN A 481 -4.88 2.39 4.94
C ASN A 481 -5.21 1.17 5.82
N ARG A 482 -4.66 0.01 5.44
CA ARG A 482 -4.80 -1.29 6.11
C ARG A 482 -4.48 -1.22 7.61
N PHE A 483 -3.45 -0.47 7.97
CA PHE A 483 -2.93 -0.37 9.33
C PHE A 483 -3.60 0.74 10.14
N THR A 484 -4.35 1.65 9.51
CA THR A 484 -5.13 2.66 10.22
C THR A 484 -6.07 2.01 11.22
N THR A 485 -6.03 2.42 12.47
CA THR A 485 -6.88 1.91 13.56
C THR A 485 -8.11 2.78 13.75
N PHE A 486 -9.16 2.23 14.35
CA PHE A 486 -10.35 3.03 14.66
C PHE A 486 -10.06 4.14 15.68
N PHE A 487 -9.14 3.91 16.61
CA PHE A 487 -8.69 4.93 17.55
C PHE A 487 -8.10 6.15 16.84
N GLU A 488 -7.23 5.95 15.85
CA GLU A 488 -6.68 7.04 15.03
C GLU A 488 -7.78 7.83 14.30
N VAL A 489 -8.80 7.13 13.80
CA VAL A 489 -9.95 7.76 13.13
C VAL A 489 -10.79 8.60 14.11
N GLN A 490 -10.99 8.12 15.34
CA GLN A 490 -11.69 8.88 16.38
C GLN A 490 -10.90 10.13 16.79
N GLN A 491 -9.59 10.00 16.99
CA GLN A 491 -8.73 11.13 17.33
C GLN A 491 -8.68 12.17 16.20
N LEU A 492 -8.63 11.73 14.94
CA LEU A 492 -8.79 12.60 13.78
C LEU A 492 -10.09 13.41 13.88
N CYS A 493 -11.22 12.76 14.12
CA CYS A 493 -12.52 13.43 14.17
C CYS A 493 -12.58 14.51 15.26
N VAL A 494 -12.13 14.18 16.48
CA VAL A 494 -12.13 15.10 17.62
C VAL A 494 -11.22 16.29 17.36
N ASN A 495 -9.98 16.02 16.92
CA ASN A 495 -8.98 17.07 16.68
C ASN A 495 -9.38 17.96 15.51
N LEU A 496 -9.90 17.39 14.42
CA LEU A 496 -10.34 18.13 13.24
C LEU A 496 -11.49 19.08 13.57
N VAL A 497 -12.53 18.62 14.28
CA VAL A 497 -13.64 19.49 14.72
C VAL A 497 -13.16 20.61 15.63
N LYS A 498 -12.32 20.28 16.62
CA LYS A 498 -11.77 21.28 17.55
C LYS A 498 -10.98 22.35 16.80
N SER A 499 -10.12 21.94 15.86
CA SER A 499 -9.30 22.84 15.06
C SER A 499 -10.11 23.72 14.13
N VAL A 500 -11.09 23.15 13.41
CA VAL A 500 -11.97 23.93 12.52
C VAL A 500 -12.76 24.97 13.30
N LYS A 501 -13.36 24.61 14.45
CA LYS A 501 -14.10 25.57 15.29
C LYS A 501 -13.21 26.70 15.79
N ARG A 502 -11.98 26.39 16.23
CA ARG A 502 -11.01 27.39 16.68
C ARG A 502 -10.56 28.32 15.56
N LEU A 503 -10.34 27.81 14.35
CA LEU A 503 -9.92 28.64 13.21
C LEU A 503 -11.08 29.51 12.70
N ARG A 504 -12.31 29.00 12.75
CA ARG A 504 -13.51 29.78 12.42
C ARG A 504 -13.79 30.91 13.41
N SER A 505 -13.52 30.72 14.71
CA SER A 505 -13.74 31.78 15.71
C SER A 505 -12.80 32.97 15.57
N ILE A 506 -11.76 32.86 14.75
CA ILE A 506 -10.82 33.96 14.45
C ILE A 506 -10.85 34.36 12.97
N SER A 507 -11.80 33.82 12.19
CA SER A 507 -11.93 34.05 10.75
C SER A 507 -12.93 35.18 10.50
N PRO A 508 -12.51 36.36 10.00
CA PRO A 508 -13.43 37.45 9.70
C PRO A 508 -14.48 37.05 8.65
N LEU A 509 -14.10 36.19 7.71
CA LEU A 509 -15.02 35.68 6.67
C LEU A 509 -16.16 34.84 7.26
N TYR A 510 -15.91 34.13 8.36
CA TYR A 510 -16.94 33.34 9.03
C TYR A 510 -17.88 34.24 9.83
N GLU A 511 -17.34 35.23 10.52
CA GLU A 511 -18.11 36.24 11.26
C GLU A 511 -19.07 36.99 10.33
N MET A 512 -18.57 37.48 9.20
CA MET A 512 -19.40 38.15 8.17
C MET A 512 -20.52 37.26 7.63
N GLU A 513 -20.30 35.96 7.48
CA GLU A 513 -21.34 35.03 7.01
C GLU A 513 -22.40 34.76 8.07
N LEU A 514 -22.02 34.71 9.36
CA LEU A 514 -22.98 34.62 10.47
C LEU A 514 -23.81 35.90 10.60
N GLU A 515 -23.20 37.08 10.43
CA GLU A 515 -23.88 38.37 10.43
C GLU A 515 -24.87 38.51 9.27
N LYS A 516 -24.50 38.08 8.05
CA LYS A 516 -25.43 38.07 6.90
C LYS A 516 -26.67 37.22 7.14
N ASN A 517 -26.52 36.10 7.85
CA ASN A 517 -27.66 35.22 8.20
C ASN A 517 -28.51 35.78 9.36
N SER A 518 -28.05 36.84 10.03
CA SER A 518 -28.74 37.53 11.11
C SER A 518 -29.20 38.94 10.69
N SER A 519 -29.90 39.01 9.54
CA SER A 519 -30.81 40.10 9.09
C SER A 519 -30.41 41.58 9.21
N ASP A 520 -29.19 41.97 9.57
CA ASP A 520 -28.72 43.37 9.61
C ASP A 520 -27.17 43.44 9.51
N ALA A 521 -26.58 43.15 8.35
CA ALA A 521 -25.12 43.22 8.17
C ALA A 521 -24.72 44.34 7.18
N PRO A 522 -23.80 45.26 7.56
CA PRO A 522 -23.29 46.30 6.67
C PRO A 522 -22.43 45.74 5.53
N GLN A 523 -22.58 46.30 4.32
CA GLN A 523 -21.76 45.95 3.16
C GLN A 523 -20.36 46.56 3.28
N PHE A 524 -19.36 45.72 3.58
CA PHE A 524 -17.95 46.09 3.41
C PHE A 524 -17.51 45.90 1.94
N VAL A 525 -16.87 46.93 1.38
CA VAL A 525 -16.27 46.88 0.04
C VAL A 525 -14.87 46.28 0.18
N TRP A 526 -14.65 45.13 -0.46
CA TRP A 526 -13.33 44.49 -0.55
C TRP A 526 -12.41 45.30 -1.47
N THR A 527 -11.15 45.43 -1.09
CA THR A 527 -10.10 46.04 -1.92
C THR A 527 -9.62 45.13 -3.03
#